data_AF-A0A1I8I295-F1
#
_entry.id   AF-A0A1I8I295-F1
#
_cell.length_a   1.000
_cell.length_b   1.000
_cell.length_c   1.000
_cell.angle_alpha   90.00
_cell.angle_beta   90.00
_cell.angle_gamma   90.00
#
_symmetry.space_group_name_H-M   'P 1'
#
loop_
_entity.id
_entity.type
_entity.pdbx_description
1 polymer ?
#
loop_
_entity_poly.entity_id
_entity_poly.type
_entity_poly.pdbx_seq_one_letter_code
_entity_poly.pdbx_strand_id
1 'polypeptide(L)'
;MEAFLKLLESPTDFQNQRFKDIQKQCQNSGTVFEDAKFPANAQSLFSVDVPDDSIRWDRIKTISESPCLLIREKRSRELCHGSLGTCWVPAVAAALLIWPEYAEKAMPDLRSQEQELLDPVRFTGAFHFRLHFNDEPYRVVIDDRLPRSASSSSPSSSMLFAHSPDS
;
A
#
# COMPACT_ATOMS: atom_id res chain seq x y z
N MET A 1 7.69 5.44 -27.89
CA MET A 1 6.77 6.60 -27.99
C MET A 1 5.37 6.20 -27.52
N GLU A 2 4.78 5.12 -28.06
CA GLU A 2 3.51 4.51 -27.59
C GLU A 2 3.43 4.20 -26.09
N ALA A 3 4.42 3.49 -25.52
CA ALA A 3 4.43 3.15 -24.09
C ALA A 3 4.46 4.38 -23.15
N PHE A 4 4.95 5.53 -23.64
CA PHE A 4 4.96 6.77 -22.87
C PHE A 4 3.60 7.47 -22.89
N LEU A 5 2.83 7.30 -23.97
CA LEU A 5 1.49 7.89 -24.09
C LEU A 5 0.46 7.13 -23.23
N LYS A 6 0.57 5.80 -23.13
CA LYS A 6 -0.28 4.99 -22.22
C LYS A 6 -0.10 5.37 -20.74
N LEU A 7 1.10 5.81 -20.35
CA LEU A 7 1.35 6.34 -19.01
C LEU A 7 0.62 7.67 -18.72
N LEU A 8 0.06 8.34 -19.74
CA LEU A 8 -0.70 9.57 -19.60
C LEU A 8 -2.22 9.34 -19.67
N GLU A 9 -2.67 8.13 -20.00
CA GLU A 9 -4.10 7.79 -20.04
C GLU A 9 -4.72 7.84 -18.65
N SER A 10 -5.99 8.26 -18.60
CA SER A 10 -6.74 8.29 -17.35
C SER A 10 -7.05 6.86 -16.91
N PRO A 11 -6.63 6.44 -15.71
CA PRO A 11 -6.83 5.07 -15.28
C PRO A 11 -8.30 4.78 -14.98
N THR A 12 -8.75 3.58 -15.37
CA THR A 12 -10.08 3.05 -15.05
C THR A 12 -10.15 2.66 -13.58
N ASP A 13 -11.24 3.00 -12.89
CA ASP A 13 -11.42 2.62 -11.48
C ASP A 13 -11.68 1.11 -11.35
N PHE A 14 -10.73 0.39 -10.74
CA PHE A 14 -10.86 -1.04 -10.50
C PHE A 14 -12.01 -1.31 -9.54
N GLN A 15 -12.83 -2.33 -9.83
CA GLN A 15 -14.03 -2.67 -9.04
C GLN A 15 -15.00 -1.50 -8.81
N ASN A 16 -14.98 -0.47 -9.67
CA ASN A 16 -15.76 0.77 -9.55
C ASN A 16 -15.48 1.57 -8.25
N GLN A 17 -14.28 1.44 -7.67
CA GLN A 17 -13.89 2.17 -6.46
C GLN A 17 -13.28 3.53 -6.81
N ARG A 18 -14.07 4.60 -6.67
CA ARG A 18 -13.62 5.98 -6.94
C ARG A 18 -12.94 6.57 -5.70
N PHE A 19 -11.61 6.73 -5.76
CA PHE A 19 -10.81 7.21 -4.63
C PHE A 19 -11.34 8.50 -3.99
N LYS A 20 -11.65 9.54 -4.79
CA LYS A 20 -12.14 10.82 -4.26
C LYS A 20 -13.49 10.71 -3.55
N ASP A 21 -14.37 9.82 -4.01
CA ASP A 21 -15.67 9.61 -3.38
C ASP A 21 -15.49 8.90 -2.03
N ILE A 22 -14.61 7.89 -1.98
CA ILE A 22 -14.24 7.18 -0.75
C ILE A 22 -13.62 8.16 0.27
N GLN A 23 -12.65 8.98 -0.15
CA GLN A 23 -12.03 9.97 0.72
C GLN A 23 -13.07 10.94 1.29
N LYS A 24 -13.93 11.50 0.44
CA LYS A 24 -14.98 12.43 0.85
C LYS A 24 -15.97 11.78 1.81
N GLN A 25 -16.36 10.53 1.54
CA GLN A 25 -17.25 9.79 2.42
C GLN A 25 -16.63 9.63 3.81
N CYS A 26 -15.39 9.12 3.89
CA CYS A 26 -14.67 8.90 5.14
C CYS A 26 -14.49 10.19 5.95
N GLN A 27 -14.13 11.29 5.28
CA GLN A 27 -13.99 12.60 5.90
C GLN A 27 -15.32 13.13 6.47
N ASN A 28 -16.41 12.93 5.74
CA ASN A 28 -17.73 13.39 6.18
C ASN A 28 -18.29 12.55 7.33
N SER A 29 -18.04 11.25 7.35
CA SER A 29 -18.53 10.34 8.39
C SER A 29 -17.59 10.23 9.60
N GLY A 30 -16.37 10.74 9.51
CA GLY A 30 -15.34 10.53 10.54
C GLY A 30 -14.92 9.07 10.68
N THR A 31 -15.03 8.28 9.61
CA THR A 31 -14.68 6.86 9.60
C THR A 31 -13.40 6.63 8.79
N VAL A 32 -12.69 5.55 9.10
CA VAL A 32 -11.54 5.09 8.33
C VAL A 32 -12.02 4.07 7.29
N PHE A 33 -11.50 4.16 6.07
CA PHE A 33 -11.81 3.26 4.99
C PHE A 33 -11.42 1.82 5.34
N GLU A 34 -12.34 0.91 5.05
CA GLU A 34 -12.13 -0.53 5.09
C GLU A 34 -12.53 -1.10 3.74
N ASP A 35 -11.57 -1.70 3.05
CA ASP A 35 -11.82 -2.19 1.70
C ASP A 35 -12.64 -3.48 1.71
N ALA A 36 -13.90 -3.40 1.31
CA ALA A 36 -14.78 -4.56 1.17
C ALA A 36 -14.42 -5.46 -0.02
N LYS A 37 -13.66 -4.96 -1.00
CA LYS A 37 -13.22 -5.73 -2.18
C LYS A 37 -11.93 -6.50 -1.92
N PHE A 38 -11.16 -6.08 -0.92
CA PHE A 38 -9.93 -6.73 -0.45
C PHE A 38 -9.91 -6.75 1.08
N PRO A 39 -10.75 -7.60 1.71
CA PRO A 39 -10.96 -7.56 3.15
C PRO A 39 -9.71 -7.99 3.93
N ALA A 40 -9.49 -7.41 5.10
CA ALA A 40 -8.41 -7.77 6.00
C ALA A 40 -8.67 -9.11 6.73
N ASN A 41 -8.68 -10.21 5.98
CA ASN A 41 -8.87 -11.58 6.46
C ASN A 41 -8.11 -12.58 5.59
N ALA A 42 -8.17 -13.87 5.92
CA ALA A 42 -7.43 -14.91 5.21
C ALA A 42 -7.80 -15.06 3.72
N GLN A 43 -9.00 -14.64 3.31
CA GLN A 43 -9.39 -14.70 1.89
C GLN A 43 -8.47 -13.84 1.02
N SER A 44 -7.97 -12.72 1.54
CA SER A 44 -7.06 -11.82 0.83
C SER A 44 -5.62 -12.34 0.73
N LEU A 45 -5.30 -13.43 1.43
CA LEU A 45 -3.95 -14.00 1.44
C LEU A 45 -3.76 -15.11 0.39
N PHE A 46 -4.86 -15.61 -0.21
CA PHE A 46 -5.06 -16.49 -1.39
C PHE A 46 -4.14 -17.70 -1.64
N SER A 47 -2.92 -17.74 -1.11
CA SER A 47 -1.84 -18.68 -1.42
C SER A 47 -1.06 -19.13 -0.19
N VAL A 48 -1.47 -18.73 1.02
CA VAL A 48 -0.80 -19.13 2.25
C VAL A 48 -1.77 -19.86 3.18
N ASP A 49 -1.55 -21.15 3.37
CA ASP A 49 -2.21 -21.94 4.42
C ASP A 49 -1.63 -21.55 5.77
N VAL A 50 -2.11 -20.42 6.31
CA VAL A 50 -1.83 -20.00 7.68
C VAL A 50 -3.15 -19.99 8.44
N PRO A 51 -3.19 -20.57 9.66
CA PRO A 51 -4.37 -20.47 10.51
C PRO A 51 -4.79 -19.01 10.74
N ASP A 52 -6.10 -18.71 10.62
CA ASP A 52 -6.64 -17.34 10.75
C ASP A 52 -6.22 -16.64 12.05
N ASP A 53 -6.05 -17.39 13.14
CA ASP A 53 -5.64 -16.90 14.46
C ASP A 53 -4.16 -16.51 14.57
N SER A 54 -3.35 -16.92 13.60
CA SER A 54 -1.92 -16.61 13.55
C SER A 54 -1.59 -15.28 12.85
N ILE A 55 -2.60 -14.61 12.28
CA ILE A 55 -2.44 -13.37 11.52
C ILE A 55 -3.31 -12.26 12.12
N ARG A 56 -2.68 -11.11 12.36
CA ARG A 56 -3.35 -9.86 12.71
C ARG A 56 -3.19 -8.85 11.58
N TRP A 57 -4.20 -8.03 11.39
CA TRP A 57 -4.18 -6.96 10.38
C TRP A 57 -4.13 -5.61 11.09
N ASP A 58 -3.07 -4.86 10.84
CA ASP A 58 -2.80 -3.61 11.54
C ASP A 58 -2.65 -2.46 10.58
N ARG A 59 -3.09 -1.27 11.01
CA ARG A 59 -2.93 -0.02 10.26
C ARG A 59 -1.47 0.43 10.30
N ILE A 60 -1.02 1.14 9.27
CA ILE A 60 0.37 1.64 9.19
C ILE A 60 0.75 2.45 10.44
N LYS A 61 -0.18 3.30 10.93
CA LYS A 61 0.02 4.12 12.15
C LYS A 61 0.17 3.34 13.45
N THR A 62 -0.26 2.08 13.49
CA THR A 62 -0.08 1.20 14.65
C THR A 62 1.21 0.39 14.59
N ILE A 63 1.85 0.35 13.41
CA ILE A 63 3.09 -0.38 13.16
C ILE A 63 4.29 0.55 13.38
N SER A 64 4.23 1.77 12.85
CA SER A 64 5.34 2.73 12.88
C SER A 64 4.92 4.07 13.48
N GLU A 65 5.77 4.63 14.34
CA GLU A 65 5.58 5.96 14.94
C GLU A 65 5.83 7.11 13.94
N SER A 66 6.59 6.85 12.87
CA SER A 66 6.94 7.84 11.85
C SER A 66 6.73 7.26 10.44
N PRO A 67 5.46 6.95 10.09
CA PRO A 67 5.16 6.28 8.85
C PRO A 67 5.39 7.21 7.66
N CYS A 68 5.96 6.66 6.59
CA CYS A 68 6.14 7.37 5.32
C CYS A 68 5.85 6.41 4.17
N LEU A 69 5.37 6.96 3.05
CA LEU A 69 5.07 6.17 1.86
C LEU A 69 6.32 5.97 1.01
N LEU A 70 7.25 6.94 1.03
CA LEU A 70 8.49 6.88 0.25
C LEU A 70 9.66 7.49 1.02
N ILE A 71 10.62 6.67 1.42
CA ILE A 71 11.86 7.16 2.06
C ILE A 71 12.80 7.71 0.98
N ARG A 72 12.97 9.04 0.96
CA ARG A 72 13.83 9.74 -0.02
C ARG A 72 15.30 9.88 0.44
N GLU A 73 15.56 9.79 1.74
CA GLU A 73 16.83 10.23 2.35
C GLU A 73 17.77 9.09 2.80
N LYS A 74 17.28 7.85 2.92
CA LYS A 74 18.13 6.70 3.29
C LYS A 74 18.78 6.09 2.05
N ARG A 75 20.11 5.89 2.12
CA ARG A 75 20.92 5.25 1.07
C ARG A 75 20.71 3.74 0.97
N SER A 76 20.27 3.11 2.04
CA SER A 76 19.87 1.70 2.04
C SER A 76 18.45 1.61 1.45
N ARG A 77 18.37 1.08 0.22
CA ARG A 77 17.11 0.66 -0.43
C ARG A 77 16.84 -0.81 -0.16
N GLU A 78 17.30 -1.30 0.99
CA GLU A 78 17.12 -2.69 1.36
C GLU A 78 15.67 -2.87 1.76
N LEU A 79 14.97 -3.70 0.99
CA LEU A 79 13.62 -4.14 1.28
C LEU A 79 13.69 -5.62 1.66
N CYS A 80 13.15 -5.94 2.82
CA CYS A 80 12.98 -7.30 3.26
C CYS A 80 11.80 -7.91 2.49
N HIS A 81 11.87 -9.20 2.13
CA HIS A 81 10.74 -9.88 1.47
C HIS A 81 9.57 -10.23 2.41
N GLY A 82 9.78 -10.21 3.73
CA GLY A 82 8.86 -10.78 4.72
C GLY A 82 8.95 -12.31 4.79
N SER A 83 8.31 -12.91 5.80
CA SER A 83 8.35 -14.37 6.02
C SER A 83 7.59 -15.18 4.97
N LEU A 84 6.62 -14.58 4.28
CA LEU A 84 5.75 -15.21 3.29
C LEU A 84 5.84 -14.55 1.91
N GLY A 85 6.61 -13.48 1.76
CA GLY A 85 6.76 -12.78 0.49
C GLY A 85 7.84 -13.36 -0.42
N THR A 86 7.76 -12.99 -1.70
CA THR A 86 8.72 -13.38 -2.73
C THR A 86 9.68 -12.22 -3.04
N CYS A 87 10.89 -12.51 -3.50
CA CYS A 87 11.92 -11.49 -3.75
C CYS A 87 11.63 -10.51 -4.91
N TRP A 88 10.72 -10.83 -5.83
CA TRP A 88 10.47 -9.96 -6.99
C TRP A 88 9.74 -8.66 -6.62
N VAL A 89 8.83 -8.70 -5.63
CA VAL A 89 8.12 -7.51 -5.14
C VAL A 89 9.08 -6.47 -4.54
N PRO A 90 9.93 -6.80 -3.55
CA PRO A 90 10.90 -5.86 -3.02
C PRO A 90 11.94 -5.44 -4.07
N ALA A 91 12.32 -6.30 -5.03
CA ALA A 91 13.21 -5.89 -6.11
C ALA A 91 12.59 -4.80 -7.01
N VAL A 92 11.32 -4.97 -7.39
CA VAL A 92 10.58 -3.96 -8.18
C VAL A 92 10.37 -2.68 -7.38
N ALA A 93 9.97 -2.79 -6.11
CA ALA A 93 9.80 -1.63 -5.24
C ALA A 93 11.12 -0.88 -5.02
N ALA A 94 12.23 -1.60 -4.82
CA ALA A 94 13.56 -1.01 -4.72
C ALA A 94 13.95 -0.27 -6.00
N ALA A 95 13.62 -0.82 -7.17
CA ALA A 95 13.81 -0.14 -8.46
C ALA A 95 13.01 1.17 -8.55
N LEU A 96 11.75 1.20 -8.08
CA LEU A 96 10.94 2.42 -8.03
C LEU A 96 11.52 3.47 -7.06
N LEU A 97 12.15 3.05 -5.96
CA LEU A 97 12.89 3.93 -5.05
C LEU A 97 14.16 4.54 -5.70
N ILE A 98 14.66 3.93 -6.79
CA ILE A 98 15.78 4.49 -7.57
C ILE A 98 15.34 5.67 -8.42
N TRP A 99 14.11 5.61 -8.91
CA TRP A 99 13.59 6.54 -9.91
C TRP A 99 12.28 7.17 -9.42
N PRO A 100 12.35 8.23 -8.58
CA PRO A 100 11.19 8.85 -7.95
C PRO A 100 10.09 9.26 -8.94
N GLU A 101 10.45 9.62 -10.17
CA GLU A 101 9.52 9.97 -11.24
C GLU A 101 8.62 8.80 -11.68
N TYR A 102 9.03 7.55 -11.42
CA TYR A 102 8.18 6.37 -11.64
C TYR A 102 7.39 6.00 -10.39
N ALA A 103 7.89 6.28 -9.20
CA ALA A 103 7.11 6.14 -7.97
C ALA A 103 5.85 7.03 -8.01
N GLU A 104 5.97 8.28 -8.47
CA GLU A 104 4.80 9.17 -8.65
C GLU A 104 3.85 8.73 -9.77
N LYS A 105 4.34 7.95 -10.75
CA LYS A 105 3.47 7.34 -11.77
C LYS A 105 2.71 6.13 -11.23
N ALA A 106 3.36 5.32 -10.39
CA ALA A 106 2.77 4.15 -9.75
C ALA A 106 1.83 4.53 -8.59
N MET A 107 2.10 5.62 -7.89
CA MET A 107 1.27 6.17 -6.83
C MET A 107 1.02 7.66 -7.10
N PRO A 108 -0.01 8.00 -7.92
CA PRO A 108 -0.32 9.39 -8.22
C PRO A 108 -0.65 10.17 -6.95
N ASP A 109 -0.41 11.48 -6.94
CA ASP A 109 -0.62 12.34 -5.76
C ASP A 109 0.14 11.88 -4.50
N LEU A 110 1.26 11.15 -4.66
CA LEU A 110 2.06 10.55 -3.58
C LEU A 110 2.24 11.49 -2.37
N ARG A 111 2.67 12.73 -2.61
CA ARG A 111 2.89 13.72 -1.54
C ARG A 111 1.60 14.06 -0.79
N SER A 112 0.48 14.18 -1.49
CA SER A 112 -0.81 14.47 -0.86
C SER A 112 -1.34 13.27 -0.07
N GLN A 113 -1.13 12.05 -0.57
CA GLN A 113 -1.46 10.82 0.15
C GLN A 113 -0.60 10.67 1.42
N GLU A 114 0.70 11.00 1.34
CA GLU A 114 1.60 10.98 2.51
C GLU A 114 1.24 12.06 3.55
N GLN A 115 0.87 13.26 3.11
CA GLN A 115 0.37 14.30 4.02
C GLN A 115 -0.91 13.88 4.74
N GLU A 116 -1.83 13.19 4.05
CA GLU A 116 -3.04 12.65 4.67
C GLU A 116 -2.74 11.51 5.64
N LEU A 117 -1.75 10.66 5.34
CA LEU A 117 -1.24 9.66 6.27
C LEU A 117 -0.76 10.34 7.56
N LEU A 118 -0.06 11.46 7.48
CA LEU A 118 0.47 12.14 8.67
C LEU A 118 -0.55 13.01 9.42
N ASP A 119 -1.67 13.37 8.79
CA ASP A 119 -2.70 14.23 9.37
C ASP A 119 -3.71 13.42 10.20
N PRO A 120 -3.80 13.60 11.54
CA PRO A 120 -4.72 12.82 12.37
C PRO A 120 -6.20 13.15 12.14
N VAL A 121 -6.52 14.33 11.59
CA VAL A 121 -7.89 14.79 11.34
C VAL A 121 -8.37 14.37 9.96
N ARG A 122 -7.49 14.45 8.96
CA ARG A 122 -7.83 14.13 7.57
C ARG A 122 -7.60 12.68 7.18
N PHE A 123 -6.93 11.90 8.02
CA PHE A 123 -6.62 10.51 7.74
C PHE A 123 -7.88 9.68 7.43
N THR A 124 -7.95 9.17 6.20
CA THR A 124 -9.03 8.27 5.78
C THR A 124 -8.61 6.81 5.74
N GLY A 125 -7.32 6.50 5.86
CA GLY A 125 -6.79 5.15 5.70
C GLY A 125 -6.93 4.57 4.29
N ALA A 126 -7.37 5.36 3.31
CA ALA A 126 -7.47 4.97 1.91
C ALA A 126 -6.25 5.45 1.12
N PHE A 127 -5.70 4.57 0.29
CA PHE A 127 -4.60 4.86 -0.63
C PHE A 127 -4.98 4.40 -2.03
N HIS A 128 -4.40 5.02 -3.05
CA HIS A 128 -4.58 4.55 -4.41
C HIS A 128 -3.29 4.48 -5.20
N PHE A 129 -3.24 3.48 -6.07
CA PHE A 129 -2.14 3.16 -6.96
C PHE A 129 -2.64 3.13 -8.40
N ARG A 130 -1.70 3.31 -9.33
CA ARG A 130 -1.89 3.07 -10.75
C ARG A 130 -1.12 1.80 -11.13
N LEU A 131 -1.87 0.76 -11.48
CA LEU A 131 -1.31 -0.50 -11.95
C LEU A 131 -1.71 -0.69 -13.42
N HIS A 132 -0.84 -1.31 -14.22
CA HIS A 132 -1.19 -1.67 -15.60
C HIS A 132 -1.44 -3.18 -15.67
N PHE A 133 -2.55 -3.56 -16.26
CA PHE A 133 -2.90 -4.95 -16.51
C PHE A 133 -3.38 -5.09 -17.95
N ASN A 134 -2.79 -6.01 -18.72
CA ASN A 134 -3.03 -6.13 -20.16
C ASN A 134 -2.90 -4.80 -20.91
N ASP A 135 -1.86 -4.03 -20.59
CA ASP A 135 -1.58 -2.67 -21.10
C ASP A 135 -2.62 -1.58 -20.78
N GLU A 136 -3.64 -1.88 -19.98
CA GLU A 136 -4.65 -0.92 -19.55
C GLU A 136 -4.31 -0.36 -18.16
N PRO A 137 -4.38 0.97 -17.95
CA PRO A 137 -4.13 1.58 -16.67
C PRO A 137 -5.37 1.47 -15.76
N TYR A 138 -5.17 0.92 -14.56
CA TYR A 138 -6.18 0.82 -13.53
C TYR A 138 -5.81 1.64 -12.30
N ARG A 139 -6.80 2.33 -11.74
CA ARG A 139 -6.74 2.94 -10.42
C ARG A 139 -7.23 1.90 -9.43
N VAL A 140 -6.33 1.45 -8.57
CA VAL A 140 -6.65 0.50 -7.50
C VAL A 140 -6.64 1.28 -6.19
N VAL A 141 -7.73 1.18 -5.43
CA VAL A 141 -7.85 1.76 -4.10
C VAL A 141 -7.75 0.64 -3.09
N ILE A 142 -6.96 0.81 -2.05
CA ILE A 142 -6.83 -0.12 -0.93
C ILE A 142 -6.89 0.66 0.39
N ASP A 143 -7.18 -0.05 1.48
CA ASP A 143 -6.87 0.48 2.80
C ASP A 143 -5.42 0.17 3.23
N ASP A 144 -5.01 0.71 4.37
CA ASP A 144 -3.65 0.56 4.91
C ASP A 144 -3.49 -0.57 5.93
N ARG A 145 -4.40 -1.55 5.97
CA ARG A 145 -4.25 -2.71 6.85
C ARG A 145 -3.23 -3.67 6.25
N LEU A 146 -2.16 -3.93 6.99
CA LEU A 146 -1.09 -4.83 6.60
C LEU A 146 -1.12 -6.10 7.47
N PRO A 147 -0.95 -7.29 6.88
CA PRO A 147 -0.98 -8.54 7.62
C PRO A 147 0.36 -8.78 8.33
N ARG A 148 0.27 -9.13 9.61
CA ARG A 148 1.41 -9.42 10.49
C ARG A 148 1.19 -10.72 11.25
N SER A 149 2.29 -11.38 11.60
CA SER A 149 2.27 -12.52 12.51
C SER A 149 1.76 -12.08 13.90
N ALA A 150 0.74 -12.76 14.40
CA ALA A 150 0.21 -12.56 15.75
C ALA A 150 1.14 -13.10 16.84
N SER A 151 2.08 -13.99 16.50
CA SER A 151 2.99 -14.64 17.45
C SER A 151 4.29 -13.88 17.72
N SER A 152 4.59 -12.82 16.96
CA SER A 152 5.79 -12.00 17.18
C SER A 152 5.46 -10.70 17.91
N SER A 153 6.24 -10.38 18.95
CA SER A 153 6.14 -9.14 19.69
C SER A 153 6.93 -7.98 19.08
N SER A 154 7.74 -8.22 18.05
CA SER A 154 8.54 -7.18 17.37
C SER A 154 7.88 -6.77 16.04
N PRO A 155 7.69 -5.46 15.76
CA PRO A 155 7.03 -4.97 14.55
C PRO A 155 7.67 -5.47 13.25
N SER A 156 8.99 -5.29 13.07
CA SER A 156 9.71 -5.71 11.87
C SER A 156 9.74 -7.22 11.66
N SER A 157 9.95 -8.01 12.72
CA SER A 157 9.92 -9.48 12.65
C SER A 157 8.53 -10.08 12.50
N SER A 158 7.48 -9.26 12.58
CA SER A 158 6.09 -9.69 12.40
C SER A 158 5.57 -9.48 10.98
N MET A 159 6.26 -8.72 10.12
CA MET A 159 5.78 -8.41 8.77
C MET A 159 5.82 -9.65 7.85
N LEU A 160 4.68 -10.02 7.30
CA LEU A 160 4.56 -11.23 6.47
C LEU A 160 5.05 -11.02 5.03
N PHE A 161 4.90 -9.81 4.50
CA PHE A 161 5.29 -9.45 3.14
C PHE A 161 6.37 -8.37 3.12
N ALA A 162 6.64 -7.85 1.92
CA ALA A 162 7.69 -6.88 1.68
C ALA A 162 7.57 -5.65 2.59
N HIS A 163 8.67 -5.26 3.22
CA HIS A 163 8.73 -4.13 4.15
C HIS A 163 10.14 -3.52 4.18
N SER A 164 10.25 -2.29 4.68
CA SER A 164 11.56 -1.70 4.99
C SER A 164 12.04 -2.21 6.36
N PRO A 165 13.36 -2.39 6.56
CA PRO A 165 13.90 -2.92 7.82
C PRO A 165 13.63 -2.02 9.05
N ASP A 166 13.33 -0.74 8.82
CA ASP A 166 13.05 0.26 9.86
C ASP A 166 11.53 0.42 10.15
N SER A 167 10.71 -0.56 9.77
CA SER A 167 9.26 -0.56 10.00
C SER A 167 8.88 -0.89 11.44
#